data_AF-A0A346QR98-F1
#
_entry.id   AF-A0A346QR98-F1
#
_cell.length_a   1.000
_cell.length_b   1.000
_cell.length_c   1.000
_cell.angle_alpha   90.00
_cell.angle_beta   90.00
_cell.angle_gamma   90.00
#
_symmetry.space_group_name_H-M   'P 1'
#
loop_
_entity.id
_entity.type
_entity.pdbx_description
1 polymer ?
#
loop_
_entity_poly.entity_id
_entity_poly.type
_entity_poly.pdbx_seq_one_letter_code
_entity_poly.pdbx_strand_id
1 'polypeptide(L)'
;EKEAGSISQDQRFYADYLCGVKEFKPWLESSEAKLKEPLPKPTSLEDALALLDNIKEFDGLFAQEKEKLDAAGKARENMEKASSTENEVEPLATRWTSAKKTIEERVEKIQTLVKTWEDLKVTTDDLTVKMSEVTAKEEPNLEEVEKVFGTMKGLFAKKKELLGAI
;
A
#
# COMPACT_ATOMS: atom_id res chain seq x y z
N GLU A 1 -3.21 32.92 40.02
CA GLU A 1 -2.10 32.59 39.08
C GLU A 1 -2.22 31.17 38.51
N LYS A 2 -2.43 30.13 39.33
CA LYS A 2 -2.58 28.73 38.86
C LYS A 2 -3.67 28.51 37.79
N GLU A 3 -4.83 29.16 37.96
CA GLU A 3 -5.95 29.06 37.00
C GLU A 3 -5.66 29.71 35.64
N ALA A 4 -4.93 30.83 35.61
CA ALA A 4 -4.55 31.48 34.35
C ALA A 4 -3.53 30.65 33.56
N GLY A 5 -2.62 29.95 34.27
CA GLY A 5 -1.69 29.00 33.65
C GLY A 5 -2.38 27.78 33.05
N SER A 6 -3.30 27.17 33.80
CA SER A 6 -4.13 26.03 33.33
C SER A 6 -4.97 26.40 32.10
N ILE A 7 -5.63 27.56 32.11
CA ILE A 7 -6.42 28.04 30.96
C ILE A 7 -5.54 28.26 29.71
N SER A 8 -4.34 28.83 29.87
CA SER A 8 -3.42 29.04 28.74
C SER A 8 -2.91 27.72 28.15
N GLN A 9 -2.73 26.70 28.98
CA GLN A 9 -2.28 25.38 28.55
C GLN A 9 -3.40 24.63 27.81
N ASP A 10 -4.62 24.65 28.34
CA ASP A 10 -5.80 24.06 27.68
C ASP A 10 -6.06 24.70 26.31
N GLN A 11 -5.91 26.02 26.20
CA GLN A 11 -6.05 26.73 24.92
C GLN A 11 -5.04 26.25 23.89
N ARG A 12 -3.80 25.99 24.31
CA ARG A 12 -2.75 25.47 23.43
C ARG A 12 -3.08 24.06 22.96
N PHE A 13 -3.39 23.14 23.88
CA PHE A 13 -3.78 21.79 23.52
C PHE A 13 -5.02 21.78 22.62
N TYR A 14 -5.93 22.73 22.81
CA TYR A 14 -7.13 22.84 21.99
C TYR A 14 -6.82 23.34 20.59
N ALA A 15 -5.91 24.28 20.45
CA ALA A 15 -5.39 24.69 19.14
C ALA A 15 -4.70 23.53 18.42
N ASP A 16 -3.83 22.78 19.12
CA ASP A 16 -3.10 21.63 18.55
C ASP A 16 -4.06 20.53 18.07
N TYR A 17 -5.07 20.18 18.88
CA TYR A 17 -6.13 19.25 18.50
C TYR A 17 -6.89 19.71 17.26
N LEU A 18 -7.39 20.96 17.25
CA LEU A 18 -8.17 21.48 16.15
C LEU A 18 -7.36 21.55 14.85
N CYS A 19 -6.09 21.96 14.93
CA CYS A 19 -5.21 22.02 13.78
C CYS A 19 -4.99 20.63 13.18
N GLY A 20 -4.64 19.65 14.02
CA GLY A 20 -4.40 18.28 13.59
C GLY A 20 -5.62 17.64 12.93
N VAL A 21 -6.81 17.78 13.53
CA VAL A 21 -8.05 17.27 12.95
C VAL A 21 -8.40 17.97 11.63
N LYS A 22 -8.24 19.30 11.57
CA LYS A 22 -8.56 20.11 10.39
C LYS A 22 -7.66 19.82 9.20
N GLU A 23 -6.41 19.43 9.44
CA GLU A 23 -5.46 19.02 8.39
C GLU A 23 -5.68 17.56 7.98
N PHE A 24 -5.87 16.66 8.95
CA PHE A 24 -5.98 15.23 8.71
C PHE A 24 -7.25 14.84 7.94
N LYS A 25 -8.39 15.47 8.26
CA LYS A 25 -9.69 15.10 7.68
C LYS A 25 -9.74 15.29 6.16
N PRO A 26 -9.37 16.46 5.58
CA PRO A 26 -9.30 16.61 4.13
C PRO A 26 -8.28 15.68 3.46
N TRP A 27 -7.14 15.42 4.12
CA TRP A 27 -6.15 14.48 3.60
C TRP A 27 -6.72 13.06 3.52
N LEU A 28 -7.42 12.62 4.57
CA LEU A 28 -8.02 11.28 4.59
C LEU A 28 -9.13 11.16 3.54
N GLU A 29 -9.98 12.18 3.40
CA GLU A 29 -11.04 12.21 2.36
C GLU A 29 -10.44 12.12 0.94
N SER A 30 -9.37 12.87 0.67
CA SER A 30 -8.66 12.80 -0.61
C SER A 30 -8.01 11.43 -0.83
N SER A 31 -7.47 10.83 0.23
CA SER A 31 -6.83 9.52 0.16
C SER A 31 -7.84 8.40 -0.09
N GLU A 32 -8.99 8.45 0.59
CA GLU A 32 -10.11 7.54 0.37
C GLU A 32 -10.67 7.68 -1.06
N ALA A 33 -10.72 8.90 -1.61
CA ALA A 33 -11.12 9.11 -3.00
C ALA A 33 -10.14 8.43 -3.97
N LYS A 34 -8.82 8.64 -3.78
CA LYS A 34 -7.77 7.98 -4.57
C LYS A 34 -7.82 6.45 -4.45
N LEU A 35 -8.17 5.92 -3.28
CA LEU A 35 -8.35 4.48 -3.06
C LEU A 35 -9.62 3.89 -3.69
N LYS A 36 -10.54 4.72 -4.18
CA LYS A 36 -11.68 4.27 -4.99
C LYS A 36 -11.37 4.24 -6.48
N GLU A 37 -10.32 4.94 -6.91
CA GLU A 37 -9.91 4.94 -8.30
C GLU A 37 -9.34 3.57 -8.69
N PRO A 38 -9.69 3.06 -9.88
CA PRO A 38 -9.13 1.81 -10.38
C PRO A 38 -7.62 1.97 -10.57
N LEU A 39 -6.88 0.89 -10.31
CA LEU A 39 -5.44 0.90 -10.53
C LEU A 39 -5.15 0.85 -12.03
N PRO A 40 -4.13 1.58 -12.52
CA PRO A 40 -3.74 1.48 -13.92
C PRO A 40 -3.24 0.07 -14.22
N LYS A 41 -3.62 -0.48 -15.37
CA LYS A 41 -3.17 -1.80 -15.81
C LYS A 41 -1.77 -1.69 -16.40
N PRO A 42 -0.73 -2.26 -15.75
CA PRO A 42 0.63 -2.19 -16.28
C PRO A 42 0.77 -3.07 -17.53
N THR A 43 1.55 -2.61 -18.51
CA THR A 43 1.74 -3.31 -19.79
C THR A 43 3.12 -3.98 -19.92
N SER A 44 4.07 -3.54 -19.10
CA SER A 44 5.46 -4.00 -19.04
C SER A 44 5.94 -4.16 -17.59
N LEU A 45 6.99 -4.94 -17.33
CA LEU A 45 7.55 -5.13 -15.97
C LEU A 45 7.92 -3.81 -15.33
N GLU A 46 8.48 -2.92 -16.12
CA GLU A 46 8.82 -1.56 -15.76
C GLU A 46 7.60 -0.78 -15.27
N ASP A 47 6.44 -0.90 -15.95
CA ASP A 47 5.19 -0.26 -15.51
C ASP A 47 4.69 -0.79 -14.16
N ALA A 48 4.75 -2.11 -13.90
CA ALA A 48 4.29 -2.64 -12.61
C ALA A 48 5.25 -2.33 -11.47
N LEU A 49 6.56 -2.26 -11.74
CA LEU A 49 7.55 -1.79 -10.77
C LEU A 49 7.27 -0.33 -10.40
N ALA A 50 7.10 0.54 -11.40
CA ALA A 50 6.75 1.94 -11.17
C ALA A 50 5.42 2.08 -10.42
N LEU A 51 4.41 1.26 -10.75
CA LEU A 51 3.14 1.23 -10.03
C LEU A 51 3.33 0.78 -8.57
N LEU A 52 4.12 -0.26 -8.33
CA LEU A 52 4.41 -0.76 -6.98
C LEU A 52 5.07 0.31 -6.12
N ASP A 53 6.07 1.01 -6.67
CA ASP A 53 6.78 2.07 -5.99
C ASP A 53 5.84 3.22 -5.62
N ASN A 54 5.03 3.69 -6.59
CA ASN A 54 4.03 4.74 -6.35
C ASN A 54 3.02 4.36 -5.25
N ILE A 55 2.56 3.10 -5.22
CA ILE A 55 1.61 2.62 -4.21
C ILE A 55 2.30 2.49 -2.85
N LYS A 56 3.55 2.03 -2.78
CA LYS A 56 4.33 1.95 -1.53
C LYS A 56 4.66 3.32 -0.96
N GLU A 57 4.99 4.30 -1.81
CA GLU A 57 5.17 5.69 -1.38
C GLU A 57 3.88 6.24 -0.78
N PHE A 58 2.75 6.00 -1.44
CA PHE A 58 1.45 6.41 -0.93
C PHE A 58 1.08 5.70 0.38
N ASP A 59 1.38 4.40 0.50
CA ASP A 59 1.22 3.62 1.73
C ASP A 59 2.06 4.17 2.90
N GLY A 60 3.27 4.65 2.61
CA GLY A 60 4.16 5.27 3.59
C GLY A 60 3.62 6.59 4.16
N LEU A 61 2.81 7.34 3.39
CA LEU A 61 2.16 8.55 3.88
C LEU A 61 1.12 8.25 4.96
N PHE A 62 0.47 7.08 4.92
CA PHE A 62 -0.52 6.73 5.95
C PHE A 62 0.08 6.66 7.35
N ALA A 63 1.32 6.17 7.49
CA ALA A 63 2.00 6.12 8.78
C ALA A 63 2.29 7.53 9.32
N GLN A 64 2.81 8.42 8.47
CA GLN A 64 3.13 9.80 8.83
C GLN A 64 1.88 10.59 9.26
N GLU A 65 0.78 10.42 8.54
CA GLU A 65 -0.48 11.12 8.85
C GLU A 65 -1.15 10.55 10.09
N LYS A 66 -0.98 9.25 10.36
CA LYS A 66 -1.46 8.63 11.60
C LYS A 66 -0.79 9.23 12.84
N GLU A 67 0.51 9.51 12.77
CA GLU A 67 1.23 10.17 13.86
C GLU A 67 0.64 11.55 14.19
N LYS A 68 0.22 12.32 13.17
CA LYS A 68 -0.43 13.62 13.36
C LYS A 68 -1.79 13.48 14.03
N LEU A 69 -2.59 12.50 13.61
CA LEU A 69 -3.88 12.22 14.25
C LEU A 69 -3.69 11.79 15.72
N ASP A 70 -2.68 10.97 16.00
CA ASP A 70 -2.37 10.52 17.36
C ASP A 70 -1.85 11.68 18.24
N ALA A 71 -1.10 12.61 17.67
CA ALA A 71 -0.71 13.84 18.35
C ALA A 71 -1.93 14.71 18.69
N ALA A 72 -2.90 14.83 17.78
CA ALA A 72 -4.15 15.53 18.03
C ALA A 72 -4.98 14.85 19.15
N GLY A 73 -5.02 13.51 19.15
CA GLY A 73 -5.62 12.72 20.21
C GLY A 73 -4.98 12.96 21.57
N LYS A 74 -3.64 12.93 21.64
CA LYS A 74 -2.89 13.25 22.88
C LYS A 74 -3.12 14.69 23.35
N ALA A 75 -3.18 15.65 22.44
CA ALA A 75 -3.51 17.03 22.80
C ALA A 75 -4.92 17.11 23.42
N ARG A 76 -5.89 16.39 22.84
CA ARG A 76 -7.26 16.28 23.38
C ARG A 76 -7.31 15.67 24.78
N GLU A 77 -6.55 14.62 25.03
CA GLU A 77 -6.50 13.92 26.32
C GLU A 77 -5.84 14.75 27.43
N ASN A 78 -4.89 15.63 27.08
CA ASN A 78 -4.16 16.46 28.05
C ASN A 78 -4.89 17.76 28.44
N MET A 79 -6.10 18.01 27.91
CA MET A 79 -6.93 19.14 28.35
C MET A 79 -7.49 18.87 29.74
N GLU A 80 -7.31 19.80 30.67
CA GLU A 80 -7.88 19.72 32.03
C GLU A 80 -9.38 20.00 32.01
N LYS A 81 -9.83 20.91 31.12
CA LYS A 81 -11.24 21.25 30.95
C LYS A 81 -11.87 20.48 29.80
N ALA A 82 -13.08 19.97 30.06
CA ALA A 82 -13.92 19.42 29.02
C ALA A 82 -14.18 20.47 27.92
N SER A 83 -13.92 20.10 26.67
CA SER A 83 -14.22 20.92 25.51
C SER A 83 -15.60 20.58 24.96
N SER A 84 -16.34 21.61 24.53
CA SER A 84 -17.67 21.50 23.93
C SER A 84 -17.65 20.93 22.50
N THR A 85 -16.47 20.82 21.89
CA THR A 85 -16.30 20.27 20.54
C THR A 85 -16.24 18.75 20.62
N GLU A 86 -16.97 18.08 19.74
CA GLU A 86 -16.94 16.62 19.62
C GLU A 86 -15.52 16.12 19.31
N ASN A 87 -15.15 14.97 19.86
CA ASN A 87 -13.87 14.35 19.58
C ASN A 87 -13.93 13.57 18.27
N GLU A 88 -13.31 14.09 17.21
CA GLU A 88 -13.31 13.44 15.89
C GLU A 88 -12.17 12.42 15.72
N VAL A 89 -11.26 12.27 16.70
CA VAL A 89 -10.06 11.43 16.56
C VAL A 89 -10.41 9.96 16.35
N GLU A 90 -11.34 9.40 17.14
CA GLU A 90 -11.72 7.99 17.03
C GLU A 90 -12.48 7.68 15.70
N PRO A 91 -13.48 8.46 15.28
CA PRO A 91 -14.08 8.30 13.96
C PRO A 91 -13.06 8.38 12.81
N LEU A 92 -12.13 9.32 12.87
CA LEU A 92 -11.07 9.49 11.87
C LEU A 92 -10.07 8.33 11.89
N ALA A 93 -9.71 7.81 13.06
CA ALA A 93 -8.81 6.65 13.20
C ALA A 93 -9.43 5.37 12.62
N THR A 94 -10.75 5.19 12.78
CA THR A 94 -11.49 4.06 12.22
C THR A 94 -11.47 4.09 10.68
N ARG A 95 -11.76 5.26 10.11
CA ARG A 95 -11.69 5.49 8.66
C ARG A 95 -10.27 5.28 8.12
N TRP A 96 -9.27 5.85 8.79
CA TRP A 96 -7.86 5.65 8.46
C TRP A 96 -7.49 4.16 8.42
N THR A 97 -7.93 3.38 9.41
CA THR A 97 -7.62 1.94 9.48
C THR A 97 -8.19 1.19 8.28
N SER A 98 -9.41 1.54 7.86
CA SER A 98 -10.05 0.95 6.69
C SER A 98 -9.30 1.33 5.40
N ALA A 99 -8.95 2.61 5.25
CA ALA A 99 -8.18 3.08 4.10
C ALA A 99 -6.76 2.47 4.07
N LYS A 100 -6.10 2.33 5.23
CA LYS A 100 -4.80 1.68 5.38
C LYS A 100 -4.85 0.21 4.91
N LYS A 101 -5.87 -0.53 5.36
CA LYS A 101 -6.08 -1.90 4.90
C LYS A 101 -6.25 -1.99 3.39
N THR A 102 -7.02 -1.08 2.78
CA THR A 102 -7.21 -1.06 1.32
C THR A 102 -5.89 -0.78 0.57
N ILE A 103 -5.03 0.12 1.06
CA ILE A 103 -3.74 0.36 0.41
C ILE A 103 -2.77 -0.81 0.59
N GLU A 104 -2.75 -1.48 1.76
CA GLU A 104 -1.96 -2.69 2.00
C GLU A 104 -2.35 -3.83 1.05
N GLU A 105 -3.66 -4.06 0.88
CA GLU A 105 -4.18 -5.05 -0.10
C GLU A 105 -3.76 -4.70 -1.54
N ARG A 106 -3.74 -3.41 -1.90
CA ARG A 106 -3.24 -2.95 -3.21
C ARG A 106 -1.74 -3.21 -3.36
N VAL A 107 -0.93 -2.93 -2.34
CA VAL A 107 0.52 -3.22 -2.34
C VAL A 107 0.76 -4.71 -2.56
N GLU A 108 0.11 -5.58 -1.78
CA GLU A 108 0.28 -7.03 -1.88
C GLU A 108 -0.06 -7.55 -3.29
N LYS A 109 -1.15 -7.06 -3.87
CA LYS A 109 -1.61 -7.46 -5.19
C LYS A 109 -0.61 -7.09 -6.28
N ILE A 110 -0.13 -5.84 -6.30
CA ILE A 110 0.84 -5.38 -7.30
C ILE A 110 2.20 -6.03 -7.07
N GLN A 111 2.62 -6.25 -5.83
CA GLN A 111 3.85 -6.97 -5.50
C GLN A 111 3.80 -8.42 -6.01
N THR A 112 2.65 -9.09 -5.87
CA THR A 112 2.45 -10.44 -6.41
C THR A 112 2.51 -10.46 -7.94
N LEU A 113 1.99 -9.42 -8.61
CA LEU A 113 2.09 -9.27 -10.06
C LEU A 113 3.54 -9.08 -10.51
N VAL A 114 4.28 -8.17 -9.88
CA VAL A 114 5.72 -7.95 -10.16
C VAL A 114 6.49 -9.25 -10.01
N LYS A 115 6.34 -9.95 -8.89
CA LYS A 115 7.00 -11.23 -8.67
C LYS A 115 6.66 -12.26 -9.75
N THR A 116 5.39 -12.34 -10.16
CA THR A 116 4.96 -13.26 -11.23
C THR A 116 5.63 -12.94 -12.56
N TRP A 117 5.89 -11.66 -12.85
CA TRP A 117 6.63 -11.25 -14.04
C TRP A 117 8.12 -11.54 -13.96
N GLU A 118 8.74 -11.30 -12.82
CA GLU A 118 10.14 -11.67 -12.58
C GLU A 118 10.32 -13.19 -12.72
N ASP A 119 9.43 -13.99 -12.11
CA ASP A 119 9.43 -15.45 -12.24
C ASP A 119 9.24 -15.88 -13.71
N LEU A 120 8.38 -15.21 -14.49
CA LEU A 120 8.22 -15.47 -15.92
C LEU A 120 9.50 -15.21 -16.71
N LYS A 121 10.21 -14.12 -16.40
CA LYS A 121 11.48 -13.78 -17.05
C LYS A 121 12.52 -14.85 -16.77
N VAL A 122 12.72 -15.20 -15.49
CA VAL A 122 13.65 -16.25 -15.07
C VAL A 122 13.30 -17.60 -15.72
N THR A 123 12.02 -17.96 -15.74
CA THR A 123 11.55 -19.22 -16.35
C THR A 123 11.76 -19.23 -17.87
N THR A 124 11.62 -18.08 -18.54
CA THR A 124 11.87 -17.95 -20.00
C THR A 124 13.35 -18.11 -20.32
N ASP A 125 14.23 -17.51 -19.51
CA ASP A 125 15.67 -17.64 -19.66
C ASP A 125 16.11 -19.11 -19.44
N ASP A 126 15.60 -19.76 -18.38
CA ASP A 126 15.87 -21.18 -18.10
C ASP A 126 15.38 -22.09 -19.24
N LEU A 127 14.18 -21.84 -19.77
CA LEU A 127 13.66 -22.59 -20.92
C LEU A 127 14.57 -22.42 -22.14
N THR A 128 15.08 -21.21 -22.40
CA THR A 128 15.98 -20.92 -23.53
C THR A 128 17.28 -21.72 -23.41
N VAL A 129 17.87 -21.78 -22.21
CA VAL A 129 19.06 -22.58 -21.94
C VAL A 129 18.79 -24.06 -22.17
N LYS A 130 17.73 -24.61 -21.56
CA LYS A 130 17.40 -26.03 -21.69
C LYS A 130 17.08 -26.43 -23.13
N MET A 131 16.35 -25.60 -23.87
CA MET A 131 16.08 -25.83 -25.29
C MET A 131 17.36 -25.86 -26.14
N SER A 132 18.35 -25.03 -25.80
CA SER A 132 19.66 -25.05 -26.47
C SER A 132 20.41 -26.35 -26.18
N GLU A 133 20.36 -26.85 -24.94
CA GLU A 133 20.96 -28.14 -24.58
C GLU A 133 20.30 -29.32 -25.28
N VAL A 134 18.97 -29.27 -25.49
CA VAL A 134 18.24 -30.31 -26.23
C VAL A 134 18.81 -30.49 -27.63
N THR A 135 19.17 -29.38 -28.29
CA THR A 135 19.74 -29.41 -29.64
C THR A 135 21.21 -29.83 -29.68
N ALA A 136 21.90 -29.83 -28.54
CA ALA A 136 23.34 -30.05 -28.45
C ALA A 136 23.73 -31.45 -27.93
N LYS A 137 22.79 -32.20 -27.33
CA LYS A 137 23.03 -33.51 -26.70
C LYS A 137 22.40 -34.63 -27.52
N GLU A 138 23.07 -35.77 -27.64
CA GLU A 138 22.50 -36.98 -28.28
C GLU A 138 21.30 -37.54 -27.50
N GLU A 139 21.31 -37.46 -26.16
CA GLU A 139 20.22 -37.86 -25.28
C GLU A 139 19.80 -36.69 -24.37
N PRO A 140 18.87 -35.83 -24.81
CA PRO A 140 18.45 -34.67 -24.04
C PRO A 140 17.39 -34.99 -22.98
N ASN A 141 17.37 -34.22 -21.89
CA ASN A 141 16.39 -34.37 -20.82
C ASN A 141 15.07 -33.64 -21.14
N LEU A 142 14.20 -34.31 -21.89
CA LEU A 142 12.92 -33.75 -22.34
C LEU A 142 11.92 -33.53 -21.20
N GLU A 143 11.92 -34.38 -20.18
CA GLU A 143 11.02 -34.26 -19.01
C GLU A 143 11.24 -32.93 -18.28
N GLU A 144 12.50 -32.52 -18.16
CA GLU A 144 12.86 -31.26 -17.50
C GLU A 144 12.41 -30.04 -18.32
N VAL A 145 12.51 -30.10 -19.65
CA VAL A 145 12.01 -29.05 -20.55
C VAL A 145 10.50 -28.92 -20.45
N GLU A 146 9.78 -30.05 -20.47
CA GLU A 146 8.32 -30.08 -20.32
C GLU A 146 7.88 -29.51 -18.97
N LYS A 147 8.63 -29.81 -17.89
CA LYS A 147 8.39 -29.25 -16.57
C LYS A 147 8.53 -27.74 -16.54
N VAL A 148 9.60 -27.18 -17.11
CA VAL A 148 9.81 -25.72 -17.18
C VAL A 148 8.71 -25.05 -18.01
N PHE A 149 8.34 -25.66 -19.14
CA PHE A 149 7.24 -25.16 -19.97
C PHE A 149 5.89 -25.18 -19.24
N GLY A 150 5.63 -26.21 -18.43
CA GLY A 150 4.46 -26.29 -17.56
C GLY A 150 4.42 -25.15 -16.53
N THR A 151 5.54 -24.88 -15.86
CA THR A 151 5.68 -23.74 -14.94
C THR A 151 5.41 -22.41 -15.64
N MET A 152 5.99 -22.21 -16.83
CA MET A 152 5.79 -20.99 -17.62
C MET A 152 4.30 -20.77 -17.95
N LYS A 153 3.58 -21.81 -18.38
CA LYS A 153 2.12 -21.74 -18.64
C LYS A 153 1.34 -21.34 -17.39
N GLY A 154 1.66 -21.92 -16.24
CA GLY A 154 1.00 -21.59 -14.97
C GLY A 154 1.22 -20.12 -14.58
N LEU A 155 2.44 -19.62 -14.72
CA LEU A 155 2.77 -18.22 -14.45
C LEU A 155 2.06 -17.26 -15.40
N PHE A 156 1.92 -17.59 -16.69
CA PHE A 156 1.13 -16.79 -17.65
C PHE A 156 -0.35 -16.72 -17.27
N ALA A 157 -0.94 -17.84 -16.85
CA ALA A 157 -2.32 -17.84 -16.38
C ALA A 157 -2.51 -16.96 -15.14
N LYS A 158 -1.61 -17.09 -14.15
CA LYS A 158 -1.61 -16.26 -12.94
C LYS A 158 -1.43 -14.77 -13.27
N LYS A 159 -0.51 -14.41 -14.18
CA LYS A 159 -0.34 -13.04 -14.67
C LYS A 159 -1.66 -12.48 -15.23
N LYS A 160 -2.35 -13.26 -16.08
CA LYS A 160 -3.60 -12.84 -16.70
C LYS A 160 -4.71 -12.61 -15.67
N GLU A 161 -4.81 -13.48 -14.67
CA GLU A 161 -5.76 -13.35 -13.56
C GLU A 161 -5.48 -12.08 -12.75
N LEU A 162 -4.23 -11.85 -12.34
CA LEU A 162 -3.83 -10.67 -11.57
C LEU A 162 -4.12 -9.37 -12.33
N LEU A 163 -3.80 -9.29 -13.62
CA LEU A 163 -4.13 -8.14 -14.48
C LEU A 163 -5.64 -7.95 -14.69
N GLY A 164 -6.43 -9.03 -14.62
CA GLY A 164 -7.88 -8.97 -14.70
C GLY A 164 -8.52 -8.46 -13.40
N ALA A 165 -7.86 -8.67 -12.27
CA ALA A 165 -8.34 -8.23 -10.97
C ALA A 165 -8.04 -6.75 -10.67
N ILE A 166 -7.01 -6.17 -11.30
CA ILE A 166 -6.61 -4.75 -11.19
C ILE A 166 -7.56 -3.89 -12.03
#